data_AF-A0A5T4QHM6-F1
#
_entry.id   AF-A0A5T4QHM6-F1
#
_cell.length_a   1.000
_cell.length_b   1.000
_cell.length_c   1.000
_cell.angle_alpha   90.00
_cell.angle_beta   90.00
_cell.angle_gamma   90.00
#
_symmetry.space_group_name_H-M   'P 1'
#
loop_
_entity.id
_entity.type
_entity.pdbx_description
1 polymer ?
#
loop_
_entity_poly.entity_id
_entity_poly.type
_entity_poly.pdbx_seq_one_letter_code
_entity_poly.pdbx_strand_id
1 'polypeptide(L)'
;MDEASDQTGPGSLESLITSMSDSLNTAYKNSGHKISFVFERDPDMGKEEIEDMVAPQKRSLANTGIQLQDVVDEKVTTLSPWLVRERCWLAIWSGPDLISNSDRTAHDELVRRLAERVPKARFAQSPWQWALSALKIRHEAFLDNVEQALRHSSDGLILRLLDIHEVGREIRRQTERHSTPRNWQPHLPEDAQPAGYRWTDDESVLHAPSLHLQLFNTQVTTQGNLVQAGGLWHGMVSITLPPQNLQTFNELVRAVPRAVPWRIRMDLMPGGMKALNLKKTLLTYSSFISAVRPMYESVMTLAATDEKEPVCIMTIMASTWGKTREICTRNQAILKSAIEGWGVCGTTTTFGDPRRAWVNTILAA
;
A
#
# COMPACT_ATOMS: atom_id res chain seq x y z
N MET A 1 12.45 -25.09 17.18
CA MET A 1 13.18 -25.45 15.96
C MET A 1 14.12 -24.30 15.72
N ASP A 2 15.40 -24.52 15.97
CA ASP A 2 16.40 -23.48 16.22
C ASP A 2 16.60 -22.57 14.99
N GLU A 3 16.14 -21.31 15.07
CA GLU A 3 16.36 -20.22 14.09
C GLU A 3 17.79 -19.67 14.21
N ALA A 4 18.80 -20.53 14.09
CA ALA A 4 20.21 -20.13 14.01
C ALA A 4 20.95 -20.92 12.93
N SER A 5 20.30 -21.14 11.78
CA SER A 5 20.96 -21.66 10.58
C SER A 5 21.62 -20.50 9.82
N ASP A 6 22.94 -20.55 9.69
CA ASP A 6 23.82 -19.86 8.75
C ASP A 6 23.18 -18.68 7.96
N GLN A 7 23.34 -17.46 8.48
CA GLN A 7 22.72 -16.24 7.93
C GLN A 7 23.23 -15.85 6.53
N THR A 8 24.28 -16.51 6.02
CA THR A 8 24.98 -16.15 4.78
C THR A 8 24.88 -17.21 3.67
N GLY A 9 24.13 -18.29 3.89
CA GLY A 9 23.90 -19.32 2.87
C GLY A 9 22.97 -18.86 1.73
N PRO A 10 23.03 -19.48 0.54
CA PRO A 10 22.02 -19.24 -0.51
C PRO A 10 20.62 -19.54 0.04
N GLY A 11 19.71 -18.58 -0.09
CA GLY A 11 18.35 -18.64 0.47
C GLY A 11 18.16 -17.94 1.81
N SER A 12 19.23 -17.39 2.40
CA SER A 12 19.11 -16.57 3.60
C SER A 12 18.44 -15.22 3.30
N LEU A 13 17.85 -14.60 4.33
CA LEU A 13 17.28 -13.26 4.23
C LEU A 13 18.30 -12.23 3.70
N GLU A 14 19.56 -12.33 4.13
CA GLU A 14 20.63 -11.44 3.68
C GLU A 14 20.94 -11.61 2.19
N SER A 15 20.91 -12.84 1.69
CA SER A 15 21.13 -13.13 0.27
C SER A 15 20.01 -12.53 -0.60
N LEU A 16 18.76 -12.61 -0.13
CA LEU A 16 17.59 -11.99 -0.79
C LEU A 16 17.68 -10.46 -0.77
N ILE A 17 18.07 -9.87 0.37
CA ILE A 17 18.27 -8.41 0.49
C ILE A 17 19.35 -7.94 -0.48
N THR A 18 20.47 -8.65 -0.57
CA THR A 18 21.59 -8.29 -1.45
C THR A 18 21.17 -8.38 -2.92
N SER A 19 20.54 -9.50 -3.33
CA SER A 19 20.06 -9.71 -4.69
C SER A 19 19.02 -8.64 -5.11
N MET A 20 18.09 -8.31 -4.21
CA MET A 20 17.09 -7.27 -4.46
C MET A 20 17.74 -5.88 -4.54
N SER A 21 18.70 -5.57 -3.66
CA SER A 21 19.42 -4.30 -3.67
C SER A 21 20.20 -4.10 -4.98
N ASP A 22 20.91 -5.13 -5.45
CA ASP A 22 21.66 -5.09 -6.71
C ASP A 22 20.73 -4.91 -7.92
N SER A 23 19.62 -5.66 -7.95
CA SER A 23 18.64 -5.61 -9.05
C SER A 23 17.93 -4.26 -9.17
N LEU A 24 17.66 -3.62 -8.03
CA LEU A 24 16.93 -2.35 -7.97
C LEU A 24 17.84 -1.10 -8.00
N ASN A 25 19.14 -1.24 -7.75
CA ASN A 25 20.10 -0.14 -7.65
C ASN A 25 19.99 0.83 -8.85
N THR A 26 20.05 0.29 -10.07
CA THR A 26 19.98 1.11 -11.30
C THR A 26 18.66 1.86 -11.44
N ALA A 27 17.53 1.23 -11.11
CA ALA A 27 16.21 1.85 -11.21
C ALA A 27 16.02 2.95 -10.16
N TYR A 28 16.59 2.78 -8.95
CA TYR A 28 16.47 3.71 -7.84
C TYR A 28 17.47 4.88 -7.84
N LYS A 29 18.46 4.88 -8.75
CA LYS A 29 19.27 6.08 -9.02
C LYS A 29 18.44 7.23 -9.58
N ASN A 30 17.39 6.92 -10.35
CA ASN A 30 16.51 7.91 -10.94
C ASN A 30 15.22 8.05 -10.12
N SER A 31 14.72 9.28 -10.05
CA SER A 31 13.42 9.55 -9.43
C SER A 31 12.29 9.11 -10.37
N GLY A 32 11.20 8.57 -9.80
CA GLY A 32 9.97 8.31 -10.54
C GLY A 32 9.29 6.99 -10.20
N HIS A 33 10.01 6.01 -9.67
CA HIS A 33 9.40 4.80 -9.10
C HIS A 33 9.14 4.96 -7.60
N LYS A 34 8.13 4.27 -7.07
CA LYS A 34 7.93 4.09 -5.63
C LYS A 34 7.42 2.67 -5.39
N ILE A 35 7.98 2.00 -4.39
CA ILE A 35 7.48 0.71 -3.91
C ILE A 35 6.78 0.94 -2.57
N SER A 36 5.57 0.42 -2.43
CA SER A 36 4.75 0.48 -1.22
C SER A 36 4.49 -0.94 -0.75
N PHE A 37 5.08 -1.34 0.37
CA PHE A 37 4.73 -2.58 1.06
C PHE A 37 3.58 -2.30 2.02
N VAL A 38 2.50 -3.08 1.91
CA VAL A 38 1.33 -2.96 2.79
C VAL A 38 1.04 -4.31 3.42
N PHE A 39 1.01 -4.34 4.74
CA PHE A 39 0.62 -5.52 5.51
C PHE A 39 -0.63 -5.19 6.31
N GLU A 40 -1.63 -6.07 6.25
CA GLU A 40 -2.83 -5.98 7.06
C GLU A 40 -3.10 -7.29 7.80
N ARG A 41 -3.45 -7.14 9.07
CA ARG A 41 -3.88 -8.21 9.95
C ARG A 41 -5.23 -7.86 10.55
N ASP A 42 -6.22 -8.72 10.33
CA ASP A 42 -7.58 -8.51 10.80
C ASP A 42 -8.18 -9.79 11.42
N PRO A 43 -8.35 -9.85 12.76
CA PRO A 43 -8.94 -11.01 13.42
C PRO A 43 -10.44 -11.16 13.13
N ASP A 44 -11.15 -10.08 12.83
CA ASP A 44 -12.61 -10.14 12.59
C ASP A 44 -12.93 -10.80 11.23
N MET A 45 -11.96 -10.89 10.33
CA MET A 45 -12.12 -11.43 8.99
C MET A 45 -11.69 -12.90 8.84
N GLY A 46 -11.32 -13.57 9.95
CA GLY A 46 -10.89 -14.98 9.93
C GLY A 46 -11.95 -15.96 9.41
N LYS A 47 -13.23 -15.70 9.73
CA LYS A 47 -14.36 -16.50 9.21
C LYS A 47 -14.49 -16.39 7.68
N GLU A 48 -14.34 -15.18 7.15
CA GLU A 48 -14.43 -14.96 5.71
C GLU A 48 -13.31 -15.68 4.96
N GLU A 49 -12.10 -15.67 5.52
CA GLU A 49 -10.93 -16.35 4.96
C GLU A 49 -11.14 -17.86 4.81
N ILE A 50 -11.60 -18.53 5.87
CA ILE A 50 -11.82 -19.97 5.81
C ILE A 50 -12.96 -20.34 4.87
N GLU A 51 -14.02 -19.51 4.80
CA GLU A 51 -15.12 -19.71 3.86
C GLU A 51 -14.63 -19.67 2.41
N ASP A 52 -13.69 -18.78 2.07
CA ASP A 52 -13.06 -18.72 0.75
C ASP A 52 -12.20 -19.97 0.49
N MET A 53 -11.43 -20.43 1.48
CA MET A 53 -10.61 -21.64 1.37
C MET A 53 -11.45 -22.91 1.12
N VAL A 54 -12.63 -23.02 1.74
CA VAL A 54 -13.52 -24.19 1.59
C VAL A 54 -14.53 -24.04 0.45
N ALA A 55 -14.65 -22.86 -0.17
CA ALA A 55 -15.59 -22.63 -1.27
C ALA A 55 -15.46 -23.61 -2.45
N PRO A 56 -14.24 -24.02 -2.89
CA PRO A 56 -14.10 -25.08 -3.90
C PRO A 56 -14.65 -26.44 -3.42
N GLN A 57 -14.48 -26.78 -2.13
CA GLN A 57 -14.99 -28.02 -1.56
C GLN A 57 -16.53 -28.00 -1.52
N LYS A 58 -17.14 -26.89 -1.10
CA LYS A 58 -18.59 -26.70 -1.12
C LYS A 58 -19.16 -26.84 -2.54
N ARG A 59 -18.51 -26.24 -3.53
CA ARG A 59 -18.90 -26.39 -4.95
C ARG A 59 -18.79 -27.84 -5.43
N SER A 60 -17.73 -28.55 -5.05
CA SER A 60 -17.54 -29.96 -5.39
C SER A 60 -18.64 -30.85 -4.78
N LEU A 61 -18.99 -30.65 -3.51
CA LEU A 61 -20.08 -31.37 -2.85
C LEU A 61 -21.43 -31.12 -3.54
N ALA A 62 -21.72 -29.86 -3.89
CA ALA A 62 -22.94 -29.50 -4.62
C ALA A 62 -23.00 -30.19 -6.01
N ASN A 63 -21.88 -30.25 -6.73
CA ASN A 63 -21.81 -30.87 -8.06
C ASN A 63 -21.88 -32.40 -8.03
N THR A 64 -21.36 -33.03 -6.97
CA THR A 64 -21.32 -34.50 -6.83
C THR A 64 -22.57 -35.07 -6.14
N GLY A 65 -23.40 -34.22 -5.54
CA GLY A 65 -24.58 -34.64 -4.77
C GLY A 65 -24.25 -35.28 -3.41
N ILE A 66 -22.99 -35.20 -2.96
CA ILE A 66 -22.56 -35.73 -1.67
C ILE A 66 -23.10 -34.83 -0.55
N GLN A 67 -23.75 -35.44 0.44
CA GLN A 67 -24.33 -34.75 1.60
C GLN A 67 -23.32 -34.68 2.76
N LEU A 68 -22.34 -33.78 2.65
CA LEU A 68 -21.31 -33.51 3.69
C LEU A 68 -21.10 -32.01 3.94
N GLN A 69 -22.09 -31.18 3.58
CA GLN A 69 -22.03 -29.73 3.73
C GLN A 69 -21.94 -29.35 5.22
N ASP A 70 -22.62 -30.09 6.07
CA ASP A 70 -22.59 -29.98 7.53
C ASP A 70 -21.17 -30.12 8.09
N VAL A 71 -20.40 -31.11 7.63
CA VAL A 71 -19.01 -31.31 8.06
C VAL A 71 -18.12 -30.13 7.65
N VAL A 72 -18.34 -29.58 6.46
CA VAL A 72 -17.58 -28.41 5.99
C VAL A 72 -17.97 -27.15 6.77
N ASP A 73 -19.24 -26.97 7.09
CA ASP A 73 -19.73 -25.85 7.86
C ASP A 73 -19.30 -25.91 9.34
N GLU A 74 -19.26 -27.11 9.92
CA GLU A 74 -18.72 -27.33 11.26
C GLU A 74 -17.22 -27.00 11.31
N LYS A 75 -16.46 -27.40 10.27
CA LYS A 75 -15.05 -27.04 10.14
C LYS A 75 -14.85 -25.52 10.10
N VAL A 76 -15.69 -24.79 9.36
CA VAL A 76 -15.66 -23.31 9.36
C VAL A 76 -15.91 -22.78 10.76
N THR A 77 -16.97 -23.25 11.44
CA THR A 77 -17.36 -22.77 12.77
C THR A 77 -16.29 -23.04 13.82
N THR A 78 -15.69 -24.23 13.80
CA THR A 78 -14.65 -24.65 14.75
C THR A 78 -13.34 -23.88 14.55
N LEU A 79 -12.91 -23.64 13.31
CA LEU A 79 -11.60 -23.04 13.03
C LEU A 79 -11.63 -21.50 12.99
N SER A 80 -12.77 -20.87 12.68
CA SER A 80 -12.88 -19.41 12.55
C SER A 80 -12.31 -18.62 13.75
N PRO A 81 -12.55 -19.01 15.03
CA PRO A 81 -12.02 -18.27 16.19
C PRO A 81 -10.50 -18.31 16.32
N TRP A 82 -9.84 -19.27 15.68
CA TRP A 82 -8.39 -19.49 15.74
C TRP A 82 -7.65 -18.88 14.55
N LEU A 83 -8.38 -18.38 13.54
CA LEU A 83 -7.85 -17.83 12.32
C LEU A 83 -7.87 -16.31 12.36
N VAL A 84 -6.77 -15.73 11.87
CA VAL A 84 -6.64 -14.29 11.66
C VAL A 84 -6.33 -14.09 10.18
N ARG A 85 -7.00 -13.13 9.54
CA ARG A 85 -6.70 -12.80 8.16
C ARG A 85 -5.42 -11.99 8.11
N GLU A 86 -4.44 -12.47 7.35
CA GLU A 86 -3.21 -11.76 7.05
C GLU A 86 -3.08 -11.56 5.53
N ARG A 87 -2.73 -10.35 5.12
CA ARG A 87 -2.55 -9.97 3.71
C ARG A 87 -1.30 -9.11 3.56
N CYS A 88 -0.48 -9.48 2.60
CA CYS A 88 0.68 -8.71 2.16
C CYS A 88 0.43 -8.25 0.72
N TRP A 89 0.63 -6.97 0.48
CA TRP A 89 0.60 -6.41 -0.85
C TRP A 89 1.88 -5.64 -1.13
N LEU A 90 2.32 -5.69 -2.38
CA LEU A 90 3.40 -4.89 -2.91
C LEU A 90 2.83 -4.03 -4.04
N ALA A 91 2.64 -2.73 -3.77
CA ALA A 91 2.16 -1.78 -4.76
C ALA A 91 3.34 -1.04 -5.39
N ILE A 92 3.39 -1.05 -6.72
CA ILE A 92 4.42 -0.36 -7.50
C ILE A 92 3.79 0.87 -8.13
N TRP A 93 4.46 2.01 -8.00
CA TRP A 93 4.04 3.27 -8.56
C TRP A 93 5.09 3.80 -9.52
N SER A 94 4.61 4.38 -10.61
CA SER A 94 5.44 5.06 -11.61
C SER A 94 4.87 6.44 -11.86
N GLY A 95 5.69 7.46 -11.65
CA GLY A 95 5.36 8.87 -11.83
C GLY A 95 5.81 9.41 -13.19
N PRO A 96 5.32 10.58 -13.59
CA PRO A 96 5.66 11.20 -14.87
C PRO A 96 7.16 11.52 -14.97
N ASP A 97 7.92 11.59 -13.88
CA ASP A 97 9.39 11.81 -13.85
C ASP A 97 10.18 10.75 -14.60
N LEU A 98 9.55 9.62 -14.88
CA LEU A 98 10.13 8.59 -15.72
C LEU A 98 10.09 8.91 -17.20
N ILE A 99 9.28 9.85 -17.70
CA ILE A 99 9.18 10.14 -19.13
C ILE A 99 9.81 11.49 -19.49
N SER A 100 10.26 11.62 -20.74
CA SER A 100 10.89 12.85 -21.22
C SER A 100 9.88 14.00 -21.30
N ASN A 101 10.36 15.24 -21.19
CA ASN A 101 9.51 16.42 -21.35
C ASN A 101 8.83 16.49 -22.72
N SER A 102 9.47 15.98 -23.77
CA SER A 102 8.88 15.89 -25.11
C SER A 102 7.70 14.92 -25.14
N ASP A 103 7.82 13.74 -24.52
CA ASP A 103 6.73 12.76 -24.46
C ASP A 103 5.54 13.30 -23.66
N ARG A 104 5.81 14.00 -22.55
CA ARG A 104 4.78 14.69 -21.76
C ARG A 104 4.03 15.72 -22.60
N THR A 105 4.77 16.59 -23.28
CA THR A 105 4.17 17.66 -24.10
C THR A 105 3.34 17.09 -25.25
N ALA A 106 3.83 16.02 -25.89
CA ALA A 106 3.09 15.33 -26.95
C ALA A 106 1.79 14.69 -26.44
N HIS A 107 1.82 14.08 -25.25
CA HIS A 107 0.63 13.56 -24.59
C HIS A 107 -0.36 14.66 -24.21
N ASP A 108 0.11 15.74 -23.60
CA ASP A 108 -0.75 16.87 -23.19
C ASP A 108 -1.45 17.50 -24.41
N GLU A 109 -0.75 17.62 -25.54
CA GLU A 109 -1.33 18.09 -26.79
C GLU A 109 -2.36 17.12 -27.36
N LEU A 110 -2.11 15.81 -27.28
CA LEU A 110 -3.08 14.77 -27.67
C LEU A 110 -4.33 14.84 -26.80
N VAL A 111 -4.17 14.90 -25.47
CA VAL A 111 -5.26 15.03 -24.49
C VAL A 111 -6.07 16.29 -24.76
N ARG A 112 -5.43 17.42 -25.05
CA ARG A 112 -6.11 18.68 -25.40
C ARG A 112 -6.97 18.55 -26.66
N ARG A 113 -6.43 17.96 -27.73
CA ARG A 113 -7.18 17.73 -28.99
C ARG A 113 -8.35 16.77 -28.79
N LEU A 114 -8.20 15.75 -27.94
CA LEU A 114 -9.27 14.83 -27.62
C LEU A 114 -10.35 15.50 -26.76
N ALA A 115 -9.96 16.29 -25.76
CA ALA A 115 -10.87 17.01 -24.87
C ALA A 115 -11.82 17.97 -25.62
N GLU A 116 -11.38 18.54 -26.76
CA GLU A 116 -12.23 19.37 -27.62
C GLU A 116 -13.34 18.58 -28.33
N ARG A 117 -13.18 17.27 -28.52
CA ARG A 117 -14.11 16.40 -29.27
C ARG A 117 -14.98 15.52 -28.38
N VAL A 118 -14.55 15.27 -27.14
CA VAL A 118 -15.24 14.36 -26.22
C VAL A 118 -16.40 15.10 -25.52
N PRO A 119 -17.60 14.50 -25.43
CA PRO A 119 -18.71 15.07 -24.66
C PRO A 119 -18.33 15.32 -23.21
N LYS A 120 -18.97 16.30 -22.57
CA LYS A 120 -18.73 16.61 -21.16
C LYS A 120 -19.24 15.44 -20.31
N ALA A 121 -18.36 14.82 -19.52
CA ALA A 121 -18.69 13.73 -18.62
C ALA A 121 -18.02 13.98 -17.26
N ARG A 122 -18.67 14.75 -16.38
CA ARG A 122 -18.05 15.27 -15.15
C ARG A 122 -17.82 14.21 -14.07
N PHE A 123 -18.69 13.21 -14.02
CA PHE A 123 -18.68 12.15 -13.01
C PHE A 123 -18.25 10.80 -13.58
N ALA A 124 -17.68 10.80 -14.79
CA ALA A 124 -17.22 9.62 -15.48
C ALA A 124 -15.70 9.42 -15.37
N GLN A 125 -15.25 8.19 -15.62
CA GLN A 125 -13.85 7.91 -15.86
C GLN A 125 -13.41 8.47 -17.20
N SER A 126 -12.18 8.96 -17.25
CA SER A 126 -11.55 9.47 -18.48
C SER A 126 -10.18 8.79 -18.68
N PRO A 127 -10.15 7.51 -19.13
CA PRO A 127 -8.91 6.74 -19.23
C PRO A 127 -7.88 7.37 -20.15
N TRP A 128 -8.34 8.01 -21.22
CA TRP A 128 -7.52 8.69 -22.22
C TRP A 128 -6.67 9.83 -21.64
N GLN A 129 -7.10 10.46 -20.52
CA GLN A 129 -6.30 11.49 -19.84
C GLN A 129 -5.00 10.91 -19.25
N TRP A 130 -5.04 9.65 -18.84
CA TRP A 130 -3.98 8.98 -18.08
C TRP A 130 -3.22 7.92 -18.89
N ALA A 131 -3.55 7.77 -20.18
CA ALA A 131 -2.97 6.75 -21.07
C ALA A 131 -1.59 7.14 -21.63
N LEU A 132 -0.61 7.36 -20.75
CA LEU A 132 0.77 7.64 -21.13
C LEU A 132 1.49 6.34 -21.52
N SER A 133 1.51 6.01 -22.82
CA SER A 133 2.11 4.77 -23.34
C SER A 133 3.59 4.61 -22.96
N ALA A 134 4.38 5.69 -23.07
CA ALA A 134 5.79 5.68 -22.67
C ALA A 134 5.99 5.40 -21.18
N LEU A 135 5.07 5.89 -20.33
CA LEU A 135 5.11 5.62 -18.88
C LEU A 135 4.73 4.17 -18.59
N LYS A 136 3.73 3.63 -19.30
CA LYS A 136 3.32 2.23 -19.19
C LYS A 136 4.46 1.27 -19.49
N ILE A 137 5.20 1.49 -20.59
CA ILE A 137 6.35 0.64 -20.96
C ILE A 137 7.42 0.65 -19.85
N ARG A 138 7.74 1.83 -19.30
CA ARG A 138 8.72 1.95 -18.19
C ARG A 138 8.20 1.33 -16.90
N HIS A 139 6.89 1.39 -16.65
CA HIS A 139 6.26 0.76 -15.50
C HIS A 139 6.29 -0.78 -15.59
N GLU A 140 5.89 -1.34 -16.73
CA GLU A 140 5.91 -2.79 -16.98
C GLU A 140 7.33 -3.36 -16.86
N ALA A 141 8.32 -2.72 -17.47
CA ALA A 141 9.72 -3.14 -17.34
C ALA A 141 10.23 -3.12 -15.90
N PHE A 142 9.78 -2.16 -15.08
CA PHE A 142 10.14 -2.10 -13.67
C PHE A 142 9.39 -3.14 -12.83
N LEU A 143 8.11 -3.38 -13.12
CA LEU A 143 7.32 -4.45 -12.51
C LEU A 143 7.96 -5.82 -12.76
N ASP A 144 8.34 -6.11 -14.01
CA ASP A 144 9.02 -7.35 -14.40
C ASP A 144 10.35 -7.54 -13.66
N ASN A 145 11.14 -6.47 -13.53
CA ASN A 145 12.39 -6.50 -12.77
C ASN A 145 12.16 -6.82 -11.29
N VAL A 146 11.17 -6.18 -10.65
CA VAL A 146 10.81 -6.46 -9.25
C VAL A 146 10.30 -7.89 -9.08
N GLU A 147 9.45 -8.37 -9.99
CA GLU A 147 8.92 -9.73 -9.96
C GLU A 147 10.05 -10.76 -10.10
N GLN A 148 10.97 -10.56 -11.04
CA GLN A 148 12.11 -11.44 -11.25
C GLN A 148 13.06 -11.44 -10.05
N ALA A 149 13.36 -10.27 -9.47
CA ALA A 149 14.22 -10.15 -8.29
C ALA A 149 13.65 -10.91 -7.08
N LEU A 150 12.33 -10.90 -6.91
CA LEU A 150 11.66 -11.57 -5.79
C LEU A 150 11.42 -13.07 -6.03
N ARG A 151 11.43 -13.55 -7.28
CA ARG A 151 11.19 -14.96 -7.66
C ARG A 151 12.45 -15.84 -7.72
N HIS A 152 13.59 -15.38 -7.21
CA HIS A 152 14.88 -16.07 -7.35
C HIS A 152 14.81 -17.60 -7.10
N SER A 153 15.48 -18.39 -7.95
CA SER A 153 15.10 -19.77 -8.32
C SER A 153 15.21 -20.88 -7.25
N SER A 154 15.75 -20.61 -6.06
CA SER A 154 15.82 -21.61 -4.96
C SER A 154 14.91 -21.26 -3.78
N ASP A 155 14.72 -19.97 -3.47
CA ASP A 155 14.07 -19.49 -2.24
C ASP A 155 13.18 -18.25 -2.47
N GLY A 156 12.67 -18.11 -3.70
CA GLY A 156 11.85 -16.98 -4.12
C GLY A 156 10.47 -16.91 -3.45
N LEU A 157 9.89 -15.72 -3.45
CA LEU A 157 8.55 -15.47 -2.92
C LEU A 157 7.46 -15.86 -3.93
N ILE A 158 6.34 -16.36 -3.41
CA ILE A 158 5.14 -16.58 -4.22
C ILE A 158 4.49 -15.21 -4.49
N LEU A 159 4.58 -14.76 -5.73
CA LEU A 159 3.98 -13.52 -6.19
C LEU A 159 2.81 -13.78 -7.13
N ARG A 160 1.70 -13.08 -6.88
CA ARG A 160 0.52 -13.06 -7.75
C ARG A 160 0.20 -11.61 -8.10
N LEU A 161 0.24 -11.29 -9.39
CA LEU A 161 -0.22 -10.01 -9.89
C LEU A 161 -1.75 -9.91 -9.69
N LEU A 162 -2.19 -8.76 -9.17
CA LEU A 162 -3.62 -8.47 -8.99
C LEU A 162 -4.18 -7.78 -10.23
N ASP A 163 -5.37 -8.20 -10.65
CA ASP A 163 -6.13 -7.47 -11.66
C ASP A 163 -6.71 -6.16 -11.07
N ILE A 164 -6.99 -5.18 -11.92
CA ILE A 164 -7.54 -3.88 -11.52
C ILE A 164 -8.88 -4.01 -10.78
N HIS A 165 -9.72 -4.99 -11.11
CA HIS A 165 -10.94 -5.27 -10.36
C HIS A 165 -10.65 -5.76 -8.95
N GLU A 166 -9.66 -6.63 -8.80
CA GLU A 166 -9.22 -7.15 -7.49
C GLU A 166 -8.61 -6.03 -6.65
N VAL A 167 -7.75 -5.20 -7.23
CA VAL A 167 -7.14 -4.05 -6.55
C VAL A 167 -8.23 -3.10 -6.07
N GLY A 168 -9.19 -2.75 -6.93
CA GLY A 168 -10.32 -1.91 -6.55
C GLY A 168 -11.13 -2.51 -5.39
N ARG A 169 -11.39 -3.82 -5.44
CA ARG A 169 -12.08 -4.55 -4.36
C ARG A 169 -11.30 -4.47 -3.06
N GLU A 170 -9.99 -4.67 -3.08
CA GLU A 170 -9.17 -4.62 -1.87
C GLU A 170 -9.08 -3.20 -1.28
N ILE A 171 -8.97 -2.16 -2.11
CA ILE A 171 -9.06 -0.75 -1.65
C ILE A 171 -10.41 -0.50 -0.96
N ARG A 172 -11.51 -0.95 -1.57
CA ARG A 172 -12.85 -0.78 -1.00
C ARG A 172 -13.02 -1.59 0.28
N ARG A 173 -12.54 -2.83 0.35
CA ARG A 173 -12.54 -3.64 1.60
C ARG A 173 -11.71 -2.99 2.71
N GLN A 174 -10.67 -2.25 2.38
CA GLN A 174 -9.84 -1.55 3.35
C GLN A 174 -10.49 -0.29 3.95
N THR A 175 -11.42 0.32 3.23
CA THR A 175 -12.18 1.50 3.66
C THR A 175 -13.55 1.11 4.24
N GLU A 176 -14.18 0.11 3.65
CA GLU A 176 -15.55 -0.34 3.85
C GLU A 176 -15.60 -1.85 4.12
N ARG A 177 -15.02 -2.26 5.25
CA ARG A 177 -14.79 -3.67 5.63
C ARG A 177 -16.05 -4.51 5.68
N HIS A 178 -17.10 -4.00 6.34
CA HIS A 178 -18.32 -4.76 6.60
C HIS A 178 -19.40 -4.59 5.52
N SER A 179 -19.26 -3.59 4.65
CA SER A 179 -20.29 -3.23 3.65
C SER A 179 -19.92 -3.66 2.22
N THR A 180 -18.69 -4.11 1.97
CA THR A 180 -18.22 -4.52 0.64
C THR A 180 -18.47 -6.02 0.41
N PRO A 181 -19.34 -6.40 -0.54
CA PRO A 181 -19.57 -7.81 -0.90
C PRO A 181 -18.33 -8.47 -1.52
N ARG A 182 -18.23 -9.80 -1.41
CA ARG A 182 -17.11 -10.59 -1.95
C ARG A 182 -16.96 -10.51 -3.47
N ASN A 183 -18.07 -10.48 -4.17
CA ASN A 183 -18.13 -10.40 -5.63
C ASN A 183 -18.13 -8.96 -6.14
N TRP A 184 -18.01 -7.97 -5.26
CA TRP A 184 -18.00 -6.58 -5.67
C TRP A 184 -16.79 -6.28 -6.56
N GLN A 185 -16.98 -5.51 -7.63
CA GLN A 185 -15.88 -5.04 -8.46
C GLN A 185 -16.18 -3.60 -8.88
N PRO A 186 -15.16 -2.75 -9.07
CA PRO A 186 -15.37 -1.46 -9.69
C PRO A 186 -15.87 -1.67 -11.12
N HIS A 187 -16.77 -0.82 -11.58
CA HIS A 187 -17.11 -0.71 -13.00
C HIS A 187 -16.00 0.04 -13.70
N LEU A 188 -15.30 -0.64 -14.61
CA LEU A 188 -14.29 -0.04 -15.46
C LEU A 188 -14.94 0.40 -16.79
N PRO A 189 -14.21 1.18 -17.62
CA PRO A 189 -14.73 1.65 -18.91
C PRO A 189 -15.17 0.51 -19.84
N GLU A 190 -14.57 -0.67 -19.70
CA GLU A 190 -14.90 -1.87 -20.47
C GLU A 190 -16.15 -2.61 -19.96
N ASP A 191 -16.50 -2.47 -18.67
CA ASP A 191 -17.72 -3.04 -18.08
C ASP A 191 -18.91 -2.07 -18.11
N ALA A 192 -18.67 -0.83 -18.55
CA ALA A 192 -19.63 0.24 -18.42
C ALA A 192 -20.88 -0.05 -19.26
N GLN A 193 -22.02 -0.14 -18.58
CA GLN A 193 -23.33 -0.10 -19.22
C GLN A 193 -23.96 1.27 -18.95
N PRO A 194 -24.64 1.88 -19.93
CA PRO A 194 -25.35 3.13 -19.71
C PRO A 194 -26.31 3.01 -18.52
N ALA A 195 -26.16 3.85 -17.51
CA ALA A 195 -26.90 3.75 -16.26
C ALA A 195 -27.34 5.13 -15.76
N GLY A 196 -28.65 5.33 -15.63
CA GLY A 196 -29.26 6.57 -15.14
C GLY A 196 -29.95 7.40 -16.22
N TYR A 197 -30.32 8.64 -15.88
CA TYR A 197 -30.95 9.61 -16.77
C TYR A 197 -29.98 10.76 -17.03
N ARG A 198 -29.79 11.12 -18.31
CA ARG A 198 -28.91 12.22 -18.70
C ARG A 198 -29.37 13.52 -18.05
N TRP A 199 -28.46 14.18 -17.34
CA TRP A 199 -28.73 15.49 -16.77
C TRP A 199 -28.13 16.56 -17.69
N THR A 200 -28.99 17.32 -18.35
CA THR A 200 -28.60 18.42 -19.26
C THR A 200 -27.53 18.00 -20.28
N ASP A 201 -26.38 18.68 -20.28
CA ASP A 201 -25.26 18.48 -21.22
C ASP A 201 -24.20 17.49 -20.67
N ASP A 202 -24.52 16.71 -19.63
CA ASP A 202 -23.61 15.74 -19.02
C ASP A 202 -23.89 14.31 -19.50
N GLU A 203 -22.93 13.77 -20.24
CA GLU A 203 -22.97 12.43 -20.81
C GLU A 203 -22.35 11.37 -19.87
N SER A 204 -22.09 11.70 -18.59
CA SER A 204 -21.55 10.75 -17.61
C SER A 204 -22.33 9.43 -17.51
N VAL A 205 -23.64 9.49 -17.77
CA VAL A 205 -24.56 8.34 -17.78
C VAL A 205 -24.17 7.26 -18.81
N LEU A 206 -23.45 7.64 -19.87
CA LEU A 206 -22.99 6.71 -20.91
C LEU A 206 -21.63 6.07 -20.59
N HIS A 207 -20.98 6.49 -19.51
CA HIS A 207 -19.62 6.11 -19.19
C HIS A 207 -19.55 5.45 -17.79
N ALA A 208 -18.46 4.75 -17.51
CA ALA A 208 -18.20 4.25 -16.16
C ALA A 208 -18.13 5.42 -15.17
N PRO A 209 -18.81 5.35 -14.00
CA PRO A 209 -18.67 6.36 -12.95
C PRO A 209 -17.22 6.49 -12.49
N SER A 210 -16.80 7.67 -12.04
CA SER A 210 -15.43 7.90 -11.58
C SER A 210 -15.04 6.94 -10.44
N LEU A 211 -13.82 6.39 -10.51
CA LEU A 211 -13.38 5.37 -9.54
C LEU A 211 -13.43 5.84 -8.09
N HIS A 212 -13.13 7.12 -7.83
CA HIS A 212 -13.16 7.64 -6.48
C HIS A 212 -14.57 7.57 -5.85
N LEU A 213 -15.65 7.75 -6.62
CA LEU A 213 -17.02 7.61 -6.12
C LEU A 213 -17.38 6.15 -5.84
N GLN A 214 -16.78 5.22 -6.59
CA GLN A 214 -17.00 3.79 -6.43
C GLN A 214 -16.23 3.19 -5.24
N LEU A 215 -15.01 3.68 -5.02
CA LEU A 215 -14.08 3.19 -4.00
C LEU A 215 -14.28 3.86 -2.64
N PHE A 216 -14.62 5.15 -2.61
CA PHE A 216 -14.78 5.95 -1.40
C PHE A 216 -16.22 6.49 -1.31
N ASN A 217 -17.16 5.61 -0.99
CA ASN A 217 -18.59 5.95 -0.97
C ASN A 217 -19.11 6.41 0.41
N THR A 218 -18.29 6.34 1.46
CA THR A 218 -18.69 6.71 2.81
C THR A 218 -18.18 8.07 3.23
N GLN A 219 -19.02 8.82 3.93
CA GLN A 219 -18.63 10.08 4.52
C GLN A 219 -17.65 9.85 5.68
N VAL A 220 -16.53 10.56 5.62
CA VAL A 220 -15.46 10.46 6.61
C VAL A 220 -15.54 11.63 7.58
N THR A 221 -15.82 11.33 8.84
CA THR A 221 -15.79 12.32 9.93
C THR A 221 -14.51 12.17 10.75
N THR A 222 -14.10 13.24 11.43
CA THR A 222 -12.85 13.27 12.19
C THR A 222 -13.13 13.82 13.58
N GLN A 223 -12.60 13.18 14.61
CA GLN A 223 -12.66 13.67 15.98
C GLN A 223 -11.25 13.67 16.59
N GLY A 224 -10.64 14.85 16.66
CA GLY A 224 -9.22 14.98 16.98
C GLY A 224 -8.37 14.26 15.93
N ASN A 225 -7.48 13.37 16.36
CA ASN A 225 -6.61 12.58 15.47
C ASN A 225 -7.23 11.25 15.00
N LEU A 226 -8.50 10.98 15.36
CA LEU A 226 -9.20 9.76 14.95
C LEU A 226 -10.10 10.03 13.75
N VAL A 227 -10.22 9.04 12.88
CA VAL A 227 -11.07 9.07 11.69
C VAL A 227 -12.21 8.07 11.85
N GLN A 228 -13.44 8.46 11.55
CA GLN A 228 -14.58 7.55 11.54
C GLN A 228 -15.04 7.33 10.09
N ALA A 229 -15.02 6.07 9.64
CA ALA A 229 -15.39 5.63 8.30
C ALA A 229 -15.93 4.19 8.37
N GLY A 230 -16.91 3.83 7.52
CA GLY A 230 -17.44 2.45 7.44
C GLY A 230 -17.97 1.87 8.76
N GLY A 231 -18.45 2.72 9.69
CA GLY A 231 -18.89 2.30 11.02
C GLY A 231 -17.75 1.95 12.00
N LEU A 232 -16.50 2.22 11.64
CA LEU A 232 -15.31 1.99 12.44
C LEU A 232 -14.59 3.30 12.77
N TRP A 233 -13.94 3.31 13.93
CA TRP A 233 -12.97 4.33 14.31
C TRP A 233 -11.58 3.83 13.91
N HIS A 234 -10.80 4.71 13.29
CA HIS A 234 -9.43 4.47 12.86
C HIS A 234 -8.47 5.40 13.61
N GLY A 235 -7.39 4.81 14.12
CA GLY A 235 -6.29 5.52 14.76
C GLY A 235 -5.00 5.24 14.02
N MET A 236 -4.23 6.28 13.73
CA MET A 236 -2.99 6.18 12.95
C MET A 236 -1.76 6.37 13.84
N VAL A 237 -0.67 5.74 13.46
CA VAL A 237 0.65 5.90 14.08
C VAL A 237 1.65 6.12 12.95
N SER A 238 2.41 7.21 13.01
CA SER A 238 3.47 7.50 12.04
C SER A 238 4.82 7.38 12.71
N ILE A 239 5.78 6.80 11.99
CA ILE A 239 7.17 6.73 12.45
C ILE A 239 7.88 8.04 12.09
N THR A 240 8.38 8.74 13.10
CA THR A 240 9.12 10.00 12.96
C THR A 240 10.62 9.80 13.01
N LEU A 241 11.08 8.79 13.76
CA LEU A 241 12.47 8.36 13.82
C LEU A 241 12.51 6.87 13.45
N PRO A 242 13.30 6.47 12.43
CA PRO A 242 13.43 5.06 12.04
C PRO A 242 14.04 4.23 13.19
N PRO A 243 13.94 2.89 13.12
CA PRO A 243 14.53 2.02 14.13
C PRO A 243 16.03 2.27 14.25
N GLN A 244 16.51 2.51 15.48
CA GLN A 244 17.93 2.61 15.80
C GLN A 244 18.63 1.25 15.69
N ASN A 245 17.92 0.18 16.06
CA ASN A 245 18.37 -1.19 15.93
C ASN A 245 17.52 -1.89 14.87
N LEU A 246 18.14 -2.33 13.77
CA LEU A 246 17.44 -3.05 12.72
C LEU A 246 16.87 -4.37 13.27
N GLN A 247 15.58 -4.57 13.07
CA GLN A 247 14.85 -5.78 13.46
C GLN A 247 14.02 -6.27 12.27
N THR A 248 13.76 -7.58 12.22
CA THR A 248 12.90 -8.14 11.19
C THR A 248 11.45 -7.71 11.40
N PHE A 249 10.66 -7.71 10.32
CA PHE A 249 9.23 -7.38 10.42
C PHE A 249 8.44 -8.39 11.26
N ASN A 250 8.91 -9.65 11.33
CA ASN A 250 8.29 -10.69 12.13
C ASN A 250 8.29 -10.35 13.63
N GLU A 251 9.32 -9.67 14.13
CA GLU A 251 9.37 -9.21 15.53
C GLU A 251 8.24 -8.20 15.82
N LEU A 252 7.96 -7.28 14.90
CA LEU A 252 6.82 -6.36 15.02
C LEU A 252 5.48 -7.12 15.01
N VAL A 253 5.31 -8.09 14.10
CA VAL A 253 4.07 -8.90 14.02
C VAL A 253 3.85 -9.72 15.29
N ARG A 254 4.93 -10.26 15.89
CA ARG A 254 4.90 -10.99 17.17
C ARG A 254 4.59 -10.06 18.35
N ALA A 255 5.08 -8.81 18.34
CA ALA A 255 4.85 -7.83 19.39
C ALA A 255 3.39 -7.32 19.44
N VAL A 256 2.70 -7.25 18.29
CA VAL A 256 1.30 -6.82 18.23
C VAL A 256 0.37 -7.98 18.62
N PRO A 257 -0.47 -7.85 19.68
CA PRO A 257 -1.39 -8.90 20.08
C PRO A 257 -2.36 -9.32 18.97
N ARG A 258 -2.69 -10.61 18.89
CA ARG A 258 -3.56 -11.18 17.82
C ARG A 258 -4.94 -10.52 17.72
N ALA A 259 -5.48 -10.07 18.85
CA ALA A 259 -6.80 -9.42 18.91
C ALA A 259 -6.81 -7.98 18.40
N VAL A 260 -5.65 -7.37 18.14
CA VAL A 260 -5.56 -5.99 17.65
C VAL A 260 -5.56 -6.03 16.12
N PRO A 261 -6.61 -5.52 15.46
CA PRO A 261 -6.58 -5.33 14.01
C PRO A 261 -5.63 -4.19 13.67
N TRP A 262 -4.76 -4.37 12.67
CA TRP A 262 -3.85 -3.31 12.25
C TRP A 262 -3.41 -3.46 10.80
N ARG A 263 -2.95 -2.34 10.24
CA ARG A 263 -2.36 -2.25 8.92
C ARG A 263 -1.16 -1.34 8.97
N ILE A 264 -0.10 -1.68 8.25
CA ILE A 264 1.09 -0.84 8.10
C ILE A 264 1.45 -0.73 6.62
N ARG A 265 1.82 0.47 6.21
CA ARG A 265 2.32 0.81 4.89
C ARG A 265 3.72 1.39 5.02
N MET A 266 4.65 0.81 4.28
CA MET A 266 6.04 1.24 4.18
C MET A 266 6.29 1.64 2.72
N ASP A 267 6.49 2.93 2.49
CA ASP A 267 6.78 3.47 1.16
C ASP A 267 8.28 3.72 1.04
N LEU A 268 8.89 3.16 -0.01
CA LEU A 268 10.29 3.32 -0.37
C LEU A 268 10.40 4.05 -1.71
N MET A 269 11.01 5.24 -1.69
CA MET A 269 11.17 6.11 -2.85
C MET A 269 12.64 6.46 -3.10
N PRO A 270 13.08 6.55 -4.37
CA PRO A 270 14.40 7.04 -4.73
C PRO A 270 14.51 8.56 -4.53
N GLY A 271 15.75 9.07 -4.55
CA GLY A 271 16.00 10.52 -4.55
C GLY A 271 16.02 11.17 -3.16
N GLY A 272 16.43 10.44 -2.12
CA GLY A 272 16.62 10.99 -0.78
C GLY A 272 17.55 12.19 -0.75
N MET A 273 18.64 12.16 -1.52
CA MET A 273 19.53 13.30 -1.65
C MET A 273 18.88 14.51 -2.34
N LYS A 274 18.02 14.29 -3.36
CA LYS A 274 17.26 15.39 -4.00
C LYS A 274 16.32 16.07 -3.00
N ALA A 275 15.64 15.31 -2.14
CA ALA A 275 14.78 15.87 -1.09
C ALA A 275 15.59 16.62 -0.01
N LEU A 276 16.82 16.18 0.26
CA LEU A 276 17.71 16.83 1.21
C LEU A 276 18.48 18.02 0.62
N ASN A 277 18.48 18.26 -0.70
CA ASN A 277 19.33 19.29 -1.33
C ASN A 277 19.15 20.69 -0.74
N LEU A 278 17.91 21.15 -0.52
CA LEU A 278 17.68 22.47 0.08
C LEU A 278 18.23 22.53 1.52
N LYS A 279 18.02 21.46 2.30
CA LYS A 279 18.58 21.35 3.65
C LYS A 279 20.10 21.30 3.62
N LYS A 280 20.68 20.53 2.70
CA LYS A 280 22.14 20.42 2.47
C LYS A 280 22.74 21.80 2.19
N THR A 281 22.17 22.58 1.27
CA THR A 281 22.66 23.92 0.96
C THR A 281 22.64 24.83 2.19
N LEU A 282 21.54 24.85 2.94
CA LEU A 282 21.45 25.65 4.17
C LEU A 282 22.43 25.18 5.25
N LEU A 283 22.56 23.86 5.45
CA LEU A 283 23.46 23.25 6.42
C LEU A 283 24.93 23.51 6.08
N THR A 284 25.31 23.54 4.79
CA THR A 284 26.67 23.89 4.36
C THR A 284 27.02 25.31 4.79
N TYR A 285 26.11 26.27 4.58
CA TYR A 285 26.32 27.66 4.99
C TYR A 285 26.31 27.83 6.51
N SER A 286 25.58 27.02 7.27
CA SER A 286 25.52 27.09 8.74
C SER A 286 26.41 26.08 9.47
N SER A 287 27.29 25.38 8.76
CA SER A 287 28.11 24.28 9.29
C SER A 287 29.08 24.70 10.40
N PHE A 288 29.40 26.00 10.48
CA PHE A 288 30.19 26.61 11.55
C PHE A 288 29.46 26.66 12.90
N ILE A 289 28.14 26.43 12.93
CA ILE A 289 27.35 26.38 14.16
C ILE A 289 27.45 24.97 14.76
N SER A 290 28.05 24.85 15.94
CA SER A 290 28.30 23.56 16.61
C SER A 290 27.04 22.71 16.80
N ALA A 291 25.88 23.34 17.04
CA ALA A 291 24.60 22.63 17.19
C ALA A 291 24.08 21.98 15.90
N VAL A 292 24.55 22.42 14.73
CA VAL A 292 24.06 21.99 13.41
C VAL A 292 25.06 21.04 12.73
N ARG A 293 26.32 21.03 13.19
CA ARG A 293 27.41 20.22 12.65
C ARG A 293 27.11 18.72 12.55
N PRO A 294 26.50 18.04 13.56
CA PRO A 294 26.17 16.62 13.43
C PRO A 294 25.17 16.32 12.29
N MET A 295 24.23 17.22 12.06
CA MET A 295 23.26 17.11 10.96
C MET A 295 23.96 17.29 9.61
N TYR A 296 24.88 18.26 9.51
CA TYR A 296 25.69 18.46 8.32
C TYR A 296 26.53 17.23 7.99
N GLU A 297 27.25 16.68 8.97
CA GLU A 297 28.10 15.48 8.80
C GLU A 297 27.27 14.28 8.33
N SER A 298 26.08 14.08 8.90
CA SER A 298 25.15 13.01 8.48
C SER A 298 24.70 13.17 7.03
N VAL A 299 24.38 14.40 6.59
CA VAL A 299 24.01 14.67 5.18
C VAL A 299 25.19 14.48 4.23
N MET A 300 26.42 14.79 4.65
CA MET A 300 27.62 14.52 3.85
C MET A 300 27.91 13.02 3.74
N THR A 301 27.73 12.25 4.81
CA THR A 301 27.83 10.79 4.77
C THR A 301 26.83 10.19 3.78
N LEU A 302 25.57 10.62 3.84
CA LEU A 302 24.55 10.20 2.86
C LEU A 302 24.94 10.58 1.43
N ALA A 303 25.50 11.77 1.21
CA ALA A 303 25.96 12.20 -0.11
C ALA A 303 27.08 11.31 -0.66
N ALA A 304 28.02 10.87 0.18
CA ALA A 304 29.09 9.96 -0.21
C ALA A 304 28.57 8.53 -0.48
N THR A 305 27.56 8.08 0.27
CA THR A 305 26.89 6.80 0.02
C THR A 305 26.15 6.79 -1.32
N ASP A 306 25.46 7.89 -1.66
CA ASP A 306 24.66 8.05 -2.89
C ASP A 306 25.47 7.83 -4.18
N GLU A 307 26.80 8.02 -4.13
CA GLU A 307 27.70 7.74 -5.26
C GLU A 307 27.78 6.24 -5.61
N LYS A 308 27.58 5.36 -4.62
CA LYS A 308 27.68 3.90 -4.77
C LYS A 308 26.30 3.23 -4.72
N GLU A 309 25.48 3.62 -3.75
CA GLU A 309 24.18 3.03 -3.46
C GLU A 309 23.12 4.15 -3.35
N PRO A 310 21.97 4.03 -4.04
CA PRO A 310 20.99 5.09 -4.09
C PRO A 310 20.39 5.37 -2.70
N VAL A 311 20.51 6.61 -2.23
CA VAL A 311 19.89 7.02 -0.97
C VAL A 311 18.39 7.17 -1.18
N CYS A 312 17.62 6.36 -0.44
CA CYS A 312 16.17 6.31 -0.53
C CYS A 312 15.49 7.08 0.60
N ILE A 313 14.23 7.47 0.36
CA ILE A 313 13.32 8.00 1.36
C ILE A 313 12.39 6.87 1.75
N MET A 314 12.28 6.62 3.06
CA MET A 314 11.33 5.67 3.61
C MET A 314 10.30 6.40 4.46
N THR A 315 9.01 6.12 4.26
CA THR A 315 7.95 6.60 5.14
C THR A 315 7.11 5.43 5.62
N ILE A 316 6.86 5.36 6.92
CA ILE A 316 6.12 4.26 7.54
C ILE A 316 4.91 4.82 8.28
N MET A 317 3.74 4.33 7.88
CA MET A 317 2.44 4.72 8.43
C MET A 317 1.68 3.46 8.82
N ALA A 318 1.18 3.41 10.05
CA ALA A 318 0.34 2.35 10.53
C ALA A 318 -1.05 2.87 10.92
N SER A 319 -2.05 2.01 10.85
CA SER A 319 -3.40 2.25 11.32
C SER A 319 -3.93 1.04 12.08
N THR A 320 -4.82 1.29 13.01
CA THR A 320 -5.64 0.29 13.70
C THR A 320 -7.07 0.80 13.76
N TRP A 321 -8.01 -0.09 14.07
CA TRP A 321 -9.41 0.28 14.15
C TRP A 321 -10.15 -0.41 15.29
N GLY A 322 -11.36 0.10 15.57
CA GLY A 322 -12.29 -0.47 16.53
C GLY A 322 -13.71 0.04 16.33
N LYS A 323 -14.69 -0.72 16.83
CA LYS A 323 -16.13 -0.37 16.73
C LYS A 323 -16.49 0.87 17.56
N THR A 324 -15.76 1.12 18.64
CA THR A 324 -15.92 2.32 19.46
C THR A 324 -14.61 3.10 19.55
N ARG A 325 -14.71 4.37 19.92
CA ARG A 325 -13.57 5.26 20.07
C ARG A 325 -12.59 4.76 21.14
N GLU A 326 -13.11 4.21 22.23
CA GLU A 326 -12.32 3.71 23.35
C GLU A 326 -11.51 2.49 22.93
N ILE A 327 -12.13 1.55 22.21
CA ILE A 327 -11.46 0.37 21.66
C ILE A 327 -10.38 0.81 20.67
N CYS A 328 -10.69 1.71 19.74
CA CYS A 328 -9.73 2.22 18.77
C CYS A 328 -8.54 2.91 19.44
N THR A 329 -8.79 3.72 20.47
CA THR A 329 -7.74 4.45 21.21
C THR A 329 -6.84 3.47 21.97
N ARG A 330 -7.42 2.45 22.61
CA ARG A 330 -6.68 1.38 23.27
C ARG A 330 -5.82 0.60 22.27
N ASN A 331 -6.38 0.22 21.13
CA ASN A 331 -5.67 -0.48 20.08
C ASN A 331 -4.53 0.38 19.51
N GLN A 332 -4.74 1.69 19.34
CA GLN A 332 -3.72 2.64 18.89
C GLN A 332 -2.57 2.74 19.88
N ALA A 333 -2.84 2.77 21.18
CA ALA A 333 -1.81 2.78 22.21
C ALA A 333 -0.97 1.49 22.21
N ILE A 334 -1.61 0.33 22.04
CA ILE A 334 -0.92 -0.96 21.93
C ILE A 334 -0.03 -1.00 20.68
N LEU A 335 -0.59 -0.63 19.52
CA LEU A 335 0.14 -0.60 18.26
C LEU A 335 1.31 0.38 18.32
N LYS A 336 1.10 1.56 18.90
CA LYS A 336 2.15 2.57 19.12
C LYS A 336 3.30 1.99 19.95
N SER A 337 2.99 1.38 21.09
CA SER A 337 3.97 0.75 21.98
C SER A 337 4.76 -0.35 21.27
N ALA A 338 4.09 -1.20 20.48
CA ALA A 338 4.73 -2.26 19.70
C ALA A 338 5.69 -1.68 18.64
N ILE A 339 5.30 -0.61 17.95
CA ILE A 339 6.16 0.06 16.95
C ILE A 339 7.34 0.76 17.64
N GLU A 340 7.15 1.42 18.78
CA GLU A 340 8.24 2.03 19.55
C GLU A 340 9.24 0.96 20.03
N GLY A 341 8.77 -0.23 20.41
CA GLY A 341 9.60 -1.39 20.75
C GLY A 341 10.31 -2.05 19.56
N TRP A 342 9.83 -1.84 18.33
CA TRP A 342 10.43 -2.39 17.11
C TRP A 342 11.68 -1.59 16.73
N GLY A 343 12.81 -1.94 17.33
CA GLY A 343 14.09 -1.30 17.04
C GLY A 343 14.26 0.10 17.63
N VAL A 344 13.46 0.50 18.64
CA VAL A 344 13.52 1.84 19.26
C VAL A 344 13.13 2.94 18.27
N CYS A 345 11.91 2.84 17.73
CA CYS A 345 11.36 3.86 16.83
C CYS A 345 10.83 5.08 17.60
N GLY A 346 10.94 6.26 16.99
CA GLY A 346 10.18 7.43 17.41
C GLY A 346 8.83 7.45 16.68
N THR A 347 7.73 7.65 17.40
CA THR A 347 6.39 7.67 16.80
C THR A 347 5.59 8.92 17.14
N THR A 348 4.62 9.25 16.28
CA THR A 348 3.61 10.28 16.54
C THR A 348 2.22 9.78 16.18
N THR A 349 1.23 10.22 16.94
CA THR A 349 -0.20 10.03 16.67
C THR A 349 -0.91 11.34 16.36
N THR A 350 -0.15 12.44 16.30
CA THR A 350 -0.67 13.78 16.04
C THR A 350 -0.45 14.12 14.58
N PHE A 351 -1.54 14.45 13.89
CA PHE A 351 -1.54 14.75 12.47
C PHE A 351 -2.19 16.11 12.22
N GLY A 352 -1.66 16.86 11.24
CA GLY A 352 -2.33 18.08 10.78
C GLY A 352 -3.67 17.77 10.12
N ASP A 353 -3.70 16.76 9.24
CA ASP A 353 -4.92 16.21 8.65
C ASP A 353 -4.99 14.69 8.90
N PRO A 354 -5.86 14.21 9.80
CA PRO A 354 -5.98 12.80 10.11
C PRO A 354 -6.54 11.98 8.93
N ARG A 355 -7.30 12.59 8.00
CA ARG A 355 -7.82 11.88 6.82
C ARG A 355 -6.67 11.49 5.89
N ARG A 356 -5.74 12.41 5.64
CA ARG A 356 -4.52 12.12 4.86
C ARG A 356 -3.67 11.04 5.51
N ALA A 357 -3.52 11.09 6.83
CA ALA A 357 -2.78 10.05 7.56
C ALA A 357 -3.44 8.67 7.40
N TRP A 358 -4.77 8.59 7.43
CA TRP A 358 -5.52 7.35 7.20
C TRP A 358 -5.37 6.85 5.76
N VAL A 359 -5.53 7.72 4.76
CA VAL A 359 -5.38 7.40 3.34
C VAL A 359 -3.97 6.86 3.03
N ASN A 360 -2.94 7.43 3.64
CA ASN A 360 -1.54 6.98 3.52
C ASN A 360 -1.26 5.60 4.16
N THR A 361 -2.27 4.89 4.65
CA THR A 361 -2.15 3.49 5.09
C THR A 361 -2.85 2.52 4.16
N ILE A 362 -3.70 3.01 3.24
CA ILE A 362 -4.46 2.20 2.28
C ILE A 362 -3.53 1.74 1.15
N LEU A 363 -3.79 0.55 0.60
CA LEU A 363 -3.00 -0.14 -0.41
C LEU A 363 -2.55 0.77 -1.57
N ALA A 364 -3.51 1.42 -2.21
CA ALA A 364 -3.30 2.17 -3.44
C ALA A 364 -3.99 3.54 -3.41
N ALA A 365 -3.83 4.24 -2.28
CA ALA A 365 -4.38 5.58 -2.07
C ALA A 365 -3.31 6.66 -1.84
#